data_AF-A0A0D3FCL5-F1
#
_entry.id   AF-A0A0D3FCL5-F1
#
_cell.length_a   1.000
_cell.length_b   1.000
_cell.length_c   1.000
_cell.angle_alpha   90.00
_cell.angle_beta   90.00
_cell.angle_gamma   90.00
#
_symmetry.space_group_name_H-M   'P 1'
#
loop_
_entity.id
_entity.type
_entity.pdbx_description
1 polymer ?
#
loop_
_entity_poly.entity_id
_entity_poly.type
_entity_poly.pdbx_seq_one_letter_code
_entity_poly.pdbx_strand_id
1 'polypeptide(L)' 'MEGAVLCAANHALLTPITFLDRAALVYPDHPAIVASSSGLTRTWRETRDRCLRLAASLAALDVYRHHVVAVFA' A
#
# COMPACT_ATOMS: atom_id res chain seq x y z
N MET A 1 29.08 -5.27 -4.49
CA MET A 1 27.87 -5.86 -5.09
C MET A 1 27.48 -4.97 -6.25
N GLU A 2 27.64 -5.43 -7.48
CA GLU A 2 27.00 -4.77 -8.62
C GLU A 2 25.49 -4.85 -8.42
N GLY A 3 24.82 -3.70 -8.40
CA GLY A 3 23.37 -3.64 -8.33
C GLY A 3 22.75 -4.27 -9.57
N ALA A 4 21.52 -4.78 -9.45
CA ALA A 4 20.81 -5.36 -10.59
C ALA A 4 20.67 -4.33 -11.73
N VAL A 5 20.93 -4.76 -12.97
CA VAL A 5 20.74 -3.94 -14.17
C VAL A 5 19.29 -3.46 -14.22
N LEU A 6 19.10 -2.17 -14.47
CA LEU A 6 17.76 -1.59 -14.61
C LEU A 6 17.07 -2.16 -15.86
N CYS A 7 15.86 -2.68 -15.67
CA CYS A 7 15.03 -3.27 -16.70
C CYS A 7 13.56 -3.01 -16.37
N ALA A 8 12.63 -3.36 -17.27
CA ALA A 8 11.21 -3.13 -17.06
C ALA A 8 10.65 -3.75 -15.75
N ALA A 9 11.31 -4.79 -15.21
CA ALA A 9 10.88 -5.46 -13.99
C ALA A 9 11.24 -4.69 -12.69
N ASN A 10 12.42 -4.05 -12.63
CA ASN A 10 12.91 -3.34 -11.44
C ASN A 10 12.95 -1.81 -11.61
N HIS A 11 12.70 -1.30 -12.82
CA HIS A 11 12.68 0.11 -13.17
C HIS A 11 11.34 0.48 -13.81
N ALA A 12 10.28 0.44 -13.00
CA ALA A 12 8.93 0.85 -13.37
C ALA A 12 8.47 1.99 -12.45
N LEU A 13 7.76 2.98 -13.01
CA LEU A 13 7.14 4.03 -12.20
C LEU A 13 6.08 3.41 -11.30
N LEU A 14 6.24 3.58 -9.99
CA LEU A 14 5.29 3.12 -8.99
C LEU A 14 4.55 4.32 -8.42
N THR A 15 3.23 4.33 -8.57
CA THR A 15 2.36 5.10 -7.69
C THR A 15 2.22 4.38 -6.34
N PRO A 16 1.88 5.08 -5.24
CA PRO A 16 1.63 4.43 -3.96
C PRO A 16 0.61 3.26 -4.04
N ILE A 17 -0.41 3.40 -4.89
CA ILE A 17 -1.42 2.36 -5.12
C ILE A 17 -0.78 1.13 -5.80
N THR A 18 -0.03 1.33 -6.90
CA THR A 18 0.61 0.22 -7.62
C THR A 18 1.72 -0.44 -6.82
N PHE A 19 2.41 0.30 -5.95
CA PHE A 19 3.37 -0.25 -5.00
C PHE A 19 2.66 -1.15 -3.98
N LEU A 20 1.57 -0.69 -3.38
CA LEU A 20 0.79 -1.46 -2.40
C LEU A 20 0.29 -2.79 -2.99
N ASP A 21 -0.25 -2.75 -4.22
CA ASP A 21 -0.69 -3.96 -4.92
C ASP A 21 0.47 -4.94 -5.15
N ARG A 22 1.62 -4.46 -5.64
CA ARG A 22 2.79 -5.32 -5.88
C ARG A 22 3.37 -5.89 -4.59
N ALA A 23 3.46 -5.09 -3.52
CA ALA A 23 4.00 -5.54 -2.25
C ALA A 23 3.14 -6.65 -1.62
N ALA A 24 1.81 -6.49 -1.66
CA ALA A 24 0.88 -7.52 -1.18
C ALA A 24 0.85 -8.78 -2.04
N LEU A 25 1.18 -8.67 -3.34
CA LEU A 25 1.29 -9.81 -4.24
C LEU A 25 2.60 -10.59 -4.02
N VAL A 26 3.73 -9.89 -3.94
CA VAL A 26 5.07 -10.51 -3.88
C VAL A 26 5.44 -10.92 -2.46
N TYR A 27 5.03 -10.16 -1.45
CA TYR A 27 5.39 -10.37 -0.04
C TYR A 27 4.16 -10.40 0.88
N PRO A 28 3.14 -11.22 0.58
CA PRO A 28 1.83 -11.13 1.23
C PRO A 28 1.88 -11.22 2.75
N ASP A 29 2.71 -12.12 3.27
CA ASP A 29 2.76 -12.46 4.69
C ASP A 29 3.94 -11.78 5.42
N HIS A 30 4.73 -10.96 4.72
CA HIS A 30 5.78 -10.16 5.35
C HIS A 30 5.20 -8.95 6.10
N PRO A 31 5.81 -8.53 7.22
CA PRO A 31 5.41 -7.31 7.92
C PRO A 31 5.49 -6.07 7.04
N ALA A 32 4.39 -5.31 6.98
CA ALA A 32 4.29 -4.01 6.32
C ALA A 32 4.25 -2.86 7.34
N ILE A 33 3.56 -3.08 8.46
CA ILE A 33 3.43 -2.09 9.55
C ILE A 33 3.77 -2.79 10.86
N VAL A 34 4.66 -2.19 11.64
CA VAL A 34 5.00 -2.60 13.01
C VAL A 34 4.76 -1.41 13.93
N ALA A 35 3.72 -1.47 14.76
CA ALA A 35 3.36 -0.41 15.69
C ALA A 35 3.82 -0.76 17.11
N SER A 36 5.00 -0.28 17.49
CA SER A 36 5.70 -0.65 18.73
C SER A 36 4.88 -0.40 20.00
N SER A 37 4.06 0.65 20.04
CA SER A 37 3.27 1.03 21.22
C SER A 37 2.12 0.07 21.52
N SER A 38 1.63 -0.67 20.52
CA SER A 38 0.48 -1.58 20.66
C SER A 38 0.86 -3.05 20.46
N GLY A 39 2.12 -3.33 20.10
CA GLY A 39 2.56 -4.66 19.67
C GLY A 39 1.95 -5.13 18.34
N LEU A 40 1.17 -4.27 17.66
CA LEU A 40 0.45 -4.63 16.46
C LEU A 40 1.38 -4.70 15.25
N THR A 41 1.46 -5.88 14.63
CA THR A 41 2.10 -6.08 13.33
C THR A 41 1.04 -6.41 12.32
N ARG A 42 1.11 -5.79 11.13
CA ARG A 42 0.26 -6.13 9.99
C ARG A 42 1.09 -6.54 8.79
N THR A 43 0.63 -7.54 8.07
CA THR A 43 1.26 -7.99 6.83
C THR A 43 0.91 -7.08 5.65
N TRP A 44 1.59 -7.25 4.51
CA TRP A 44 1.24 -6.52 3.28
C TRP A 44 -0.15 -6.87 2.77
N ARG A 45 -0.57 -8.14 2.89
CA ARG A 45 -1.93 -8.59 2.56
C ARG A 45 -2.97 -7.84 3.39
N GLU A 46 -2.80 -7.81 4.71
CA GLU A 46 -3.74 -7.14 5.62
C GLU A 46 -3.76 -5.63 5.42
N THR A 47 -2.61 -5.02 5.16
CA THR A 47 -2.50 -3.59 4.87
C THR A 47 -3.27 -3.24 3.61
N ARG A 48 -3.10 -4.03 2.54
CA ARG A 48 -3.84 -3.83 1.29
C ARG A 48 -5.34 -3.97 1.47
N ASP A 49 -5.80 -5.02 2.14
CA ASP A 49 -7.23 -5.26 2.34
C ASP A 49 -7.88 -4.12 3.15
N ARG A 50 -7.18 -3.58 4.15
CA ARG A 50 -7.64 -2.41 4.91
C ARG A 50 -7.70 -1.15 4.06
N CYS A 51 -6.69 -0.89 3.22
CA CYS A 51 -6.71 0.23 2.29
C CYS A 51 -7.85 0.13 1.28
N LEU A 52 -8.15 -1.07 0.76
CA LEU A 52 -9.27 -1.29 -0.15
C LEU A 52 -10.62 -1.08 0.53
N ARG A 53 -10.78 -1.52 1.78
CA ARG A 53 -11.98 -1.23 2.58
C ARG A 53 -12.19 0.28 2.74
N LEU A 54 -11.14 1.03 3.08
CA LEU A 54 -11.21 2.49 3.18
C LEU A 54 -11.53 3.13 1.82
N ALA A 55 -10.89 2.68 0.75
CA ALA A 55 -11.15 3.17 -0.60
C ALA A 55 -12.60 2.94 -1.03
N ALA A 56 -13.17 1.77 -0.72
CA ALA A 56 -14.58 1.47 -0.97
C ALA A 56 -15.52 2.39 -0.18
N SER A 57 -15.21 2.67 1.09
CA SER A 57 -15.98 3.64 1.89
C SER A 57 -15.88 5.07 1.35
N LEU A 58 -14.71 5.50 0.90
CA LEU A 58 -14.54 6.82 0.27
C LEU A 58 -15.30 6.92 -1.05
N ALA A 59 -15.29 5.87 -1.86
CA ALA A 59 -16.08 5.81 -3.10
C ALA A 59 -17.59 5.88 -2.83
N ALA A 60 -18.07 5.27 -1.73
CA ALA A 60 -19.46 5.38 -1.28
C ALA A 60 -19.83 6.77 -0.76
N LEU A 61 -18.85 7.64 -0.49
CA LEU A 61 -19.01 9.05 -0.13
C LEU A 61 -18.73 9.99 -1.32
N ASP A 62 -18.76 9.47 -2.55
CA ASP A 62 -18.52 10.23 -3.79
C ASP A 62 -17.15 10.93 -3.85
N VAL A 63 -16.12 10.33 -3.23
CA VAL A 63 -14.73 10.81 -3.33
C VAL A 63 -14.06 10.21 -4.56
N TYR A 64 -13.58 11.08 -5.46
CA TYR A 64 -12.97 10.68 -6.73
C TYR A 64 -11.61 11.34 -6.97
N ARG A 65 -10.99 10.98 -8.10
CA ARG A 65 -9.75 11.59 -8.57
C ARG A 65 -9.88 13.12 -8.54
N HIS A 66 -8.83 13.79 -8.08
CA HIS A 66 -8.76 15.25 -7.89
C HIS A 66 -9.51 15.81 -6.67
N HIS A 67 -10.21 14.99 -5.89
CA HIS A 67 -10.70 15.41 -4.58
C HIS A 67 -9.57 15.40 -3.55
N VAL A 68 -9.62 16.34 -2.60
CA VAL A 68 -8.68 16.45 -1.49
C VAL A 68 -9.35 15.91 -0.23
N VAL A 69 -8.65 15.02 0.49
CA VAL A 69 -9.12 14.40 1.74
C VAL A 69 -8.19 14.83 2.87
N ALA A 70 -8.74 15.41 3.93
CA ALA A 70 -8.00 15.68 5.16
C ALA A 70 -8.04 14.45 6.09
N VAL A 71 -6.93 14.17 6.78
CA VAL A 71 -6.81 13.07 7.74
C VAL A 71 -6.38 13.64 9.09
N PHE A 72 -7.11 13.30 10.15
CA PHE A 72 -6.75 13.57 11.54
C PHE A 72 -6.69 12.20 12.25
N ALA A 73 -5.50 11.79 12.68
CA ALA A 73 -5.23 10.45 13.21
C ALA A 73 -4.14 10.48 14.27
#